data_AF-A0AB35R525-F1
#
_entry.id   AF-A0AB35R525-F1
#
_cell.length_a   1.000
_cell.length_b   1.000
_cell.length_c   1.000
_cell.angle_alpha   90.00
_cell.angle_beta   90.00
_cell.angle_gamma   90.00
#
_symmetry.space_group_name_H-M   'P 1'
#
loop_
_entity.id
_entity.type
_entity.pdbx_description
1 polymer ?
#
loop_
_entity_poly.entity_id
_entity_poly.type
_entity_poly.pdbx_seq_one_letter_code
_entity_poly.pdbx_strand_id
1 'polypeptide(L)'
;MSDSIQRTSVGDFPISQTVTVPASAILVFINGTLPDLADPHAPAGTPAAYGNTEVQSVSVFNKLRNILRQQDLDLGDIVQLRVFLVGAEETGGKLDFAGLQAGYTQFFGTPEQPLKPARTALQVVALPLPGALIEVEAVAARQA
;
A
#
# COMPACT_ATOMS: atom_id res chain seq x y z
N MET A 1 -3.37 3.96 -29.47
CA MET A 1 -3.10 3.21 -28.22
C MET A 1 -4.44 2.90 -27.57
N SER A 2 -4.56 1.82 -26.78
CA SER A 2 -5.81 1.50 -26.08
C SER A 2 -6.26 2.67 -25.21
N ASP A 3 -7.58 2.90 -25.12
CA ASP A 3 -8.17 3.91 -24.23
C ASP A 3 -8.36 3.40 -22.79
N SER A 4 -7.82 2.21 -22.49
CA SER A 4 -7.88 1.57 -21.18
C SER A 4 -6.52 1.35 -20.55
N ILE A 5 -6.52 1.37 -19.21
CA ILE A 5 -5.33 1.08 -18.39
C ILE A 5 -4.87 -0.34 -18.70
N GLN A 6 -3.61 -0.49 -19.12
CA GLN A 6 -3.00 -1.79 -19.41
C GLN A 6 -2.02 -2.17 -18.33
N ARG A 7 -2.00 -3.45 -17.96
CA ARG A 7 -1.11 -4.00 -16.93
C ARG A 7 -0.38 -5.21 -17.48
N THR A 8 0.93 -5.30 -17.25
CA THR A 8 1.72 -6.51 -17.51
C THR A 8 2.19 -7.11 -16.20
N SER A 9 2.43 -8.42 -16.16
CA SER A 9 2.80 -9.16 -14.95
C SER A 9 4.25 -9.62 -15.01
N VAL A 10 4.89 -9.69 -13.84
CA VAL A 10 6.19 -10.35 -13.66
C VAL A 10 6.00 -11.63 -12.83
N GLY A 11 5.94 -12.78 -13.52
CA GLY A 11 5.65 -14.07 -12.89
C GLY A 11 4.37 -14.06 -12.05
N ASP A 12 4.35 -14.83 -10.97
CA ASP A 12 3.20 -14.95 -10.07
C ASP A 12 3.19 -13.89 -8.95
N PHE A 13 4.21 -13.02 -8.90
CA PHE A 13 4.30 -12.00 -7.87
C PHE A 13 3.12 -11.02 -8.00
N PRO A 14 2.50 -10.56 -6.90
CA PRO A 14 1.24 -9.81 -6.96
C PRO A 14 1.46 -8.32 -7.32
N ILE A 15 2.40 -8.01 -8.23
CA ILE A 15 2.64 -6.66 -8.76
C ILE A 15 2.60 -6.67 -10.28
N SER A 16 2.39 -5.50 -10.87
CA SER A 16 2.58 -5.31 -12.30
C SER A 16 4.02 -4.94 -12.65
N GLN A 17 4.53 -5.51 -13.74
CA GLN A 17 5.81 -5.10 -14.34
C GLN A 17 5.68 -3.72 -14.99
N THR A 18 4.58 -3.49 -15.70
CA THR A 18 4.22 -2.16 -16.24
C THR A 18 2.74 -1.88 -15.98
N VAL A 19 2.44 -0.61 -15.77
CA VAL A 19 1.07 -0.07 -15.83
C VAL A 19 1.08 1.10 -16.80
N THR A 20 0.35 0.97 -17.91
CA THR A 20 0.21 2.03 -18.91
C THR A 20 -1.12 2.73 -18.70
N VAL A 21 -1.07 4.03 -18.45
CA VAL A 21 -2.25 4.87 -18.27
C VAL A 21 -2.52 5.66 -19.56
N PRO A 22 -3.72 5.62 -20.14
CA PRO A 22 -4.04 6.36 -21.35
C PRO A 22 -4.11 7.87 -21.05
N ALA A 23 -3.89 8.70 -22.08
CA ALA A 23 -3.91 10.17 -21.95
C ALA A 23 -5.28 10.74 -21.57
N SER A 24 -6.35 9.98 -21.76
CA SER A 24 -7.73 10.31 -21.38
C SER A 24 -7.99 10.15 -19.88
N ALA A 25 -7.16 9.39 -19.15
CA ALA A 25 -7.41 9.12 -17.74
C ALA A 25 -7.06 10.32 -16.83
N ILE A 26 -7.80 10.44 -15.72
CA ILE A 26 -7.51 11.38 -14.64
C ILE A 26 -6.66 10.65 -13.59
N LEU A 27 -5.51 11.22 -13.26
CA LEU A 27 -4.68 10.74 -12.16
C LEU A 27 -5.11 11.36 -10.83
N VAL A 28 -5.25 10.52 -9.82
CA VAL A 28 -5.51 10.91 -8.42
C VAL A 28 -4.28 10.56 -7.60
N PHE A 29 -3.68 11.55 -6.95
CA PHE A 29 -2.51 11.38 -6.10
C PHE A 29 -2.97 11.33 -4.65
N ILE A 30 -2.69 10.22 -3.98
CA ILE A 30 -3.02 9.99 -2.58
C ILE A 30 -1.72 10.12 -1.78
N ASN A 31 -1.73 10.98 -0.77
CA ASN A 31 -0.57 11.24 0.08
C ASN A 31 -0.17 10.00 0.88
N GLY A 32 1.01 10.08 1.51
CA GLY A 32 1.49 9.08 2.46
C GLY A 32 0.47 8.77 3.55
N THR A 33 0.05 7.50 3.59
CA THR A 33 -0.95 6.97 4.52
C THR A 33 -0.27 6.10 5.56
N LEU A 34 -0.46 6.45 6.83
CA LEU A 34 0.08 5.78 8.02
C LEU A 34 -0.99 4.90 8.68
N PRO A 35 -0.61 3.88 9.46
CA PRO A 35 -1.55 3.00 10.16
C PRO A 35 -2.33 3.72 11.26
N ASP A 36 -3.51 3.19 11.57
CA ASP A 36 -4.28 3.53 12.77
C ASP A 36 -3.83 2.68 13.97
N LEU A 37 -4.19 3.11 15.18
CA LEU A 37 -3.94 2.34 16.40
C LEU A 37 -4.63 0.97 16.33
N ALA A 38 -3.89 -0.08 16.65
CA ALA A 38 -4.40 -1.43 16.83
C ALA A 38 -4.77 -1.68 18.31
N ASP A 39 -3.96 -1.16 19.23
CA ASP A 39 -4.22 -1.21 20.68
C ASP A 39 -4.10 0.20 21.28
N PRO A 40 -5.22 0.86 21.65
CA PRO A 40 -5.19 2.19 22.26
C PRO A 40 -4.69 2.17 23.72
N HIS A 41 -4.53 1.01 24.34
CA HIS A 41 -4.03 0.86 25.71
C HIS A 41 -2.53 0.58 25.78
N ALA A 42 -1.89 0.22 24.66
CA ALA A 42 -0.45 0.07 24.59
C ALA A 42 0.26 1.43 24.70
N PRO A 43 1.54 1.47 25.13
CA PRO A 43 2.32 2.70 25.21
C PRO A 43 2.34 3.44 23.86
N ALA A 44 1.89 4.69 23.86
CA ALA A 44 1.83 5.51 22.66
C ALA A 44 3.21 5.65 22.00
N GLY A 45 3.23 5.66 20.67
CA GLY A 45 4.46 5.81 19.91
C GLY A 45 5.35 4.56 19.84
N THR A 46 4.84 3.39 20.24
CA THR A 46 5.53 2.11 20.14
C THR A 46 4.89 1.21 19.09
N PRO A 47 5.64 0.28 18.46
CA PRO A 47 5.04 -0.72 17.56
C PRO A 47 3.90 -1.51 18.21
N ALA A 48 3.93 -1.74 19.53
CA ALA A 48 2.85 -2.41 20.25
C ALA A 48 1.48 -1.69 20.11
N ALA A 49 1.46 -0.36 19.96
CA ALA A 49 0.24 0.40 19.76
C ALA A 49 -0.38 0.23 18.36
N TYR A 50 0.42 -0.19 17.37
CA TYR A 50 0.02 -0.29 15.97
C TYR A 50 0.02 -1.74 15.44
N GLY A 51 0.67 -2.67 16.15
CA GLY A 51 0.88 -4.05 15.71
C GLY A 51 2.15 -4.22 14.87
N ASN A 52 2.37 -5.45 14.38
CA ASN A 52 3.49 -5.76 13.49
C ASN A 52 3.24 -5.21 12.07
N THR A 53 4.22 -5.36 11.17
CA THR A 53 4.15 -4.85 9.79
C THR A 53 2.92 -5.36 9.04
N GLU A 54 2.48 -6.60 9.26
CA GLU A 54 1.27 -7.13 8.63
C GLU A 54 0.01 -6.38 9.09
N VAL A 55 -0.20 -6.25 10.40
CA VAL A 55 -1.36 -5.55 10.99
C VAL A 55 -1.41 -4.11 10.51
N GLN A 56 -0.26 -3.42 10.52
CA GLN A 56 -0.17 -2.05 10.04
C GLN A 56 -0.40 -1.95 8.53
N SER A 57 0.07 -2.92 7.72
CA SER A 57 -0.20 -2.95 6.28
C SER A 57 -1.69 -3.07 6.00
N VAL A 58 -2.39 -3.96 6.72
CA VAL A 58 -3.84 -4.13 6.60
C VAL A 58 -4.57 -2.84 6.98
N SER A 59 -4.14 -2.17 8.06
CA SER A 59 -4.69 -0.86 8.45
C SER A 59 -4.54 0.16 7.33
N VAL A 60 -3.33 0.31 6.77
CA VAL A 60 -3.05 1.28 5.71
C VAL A 60 -3.86 1.00 4.43
N PHE A 61 -3.97 -0.25 3.98
CA PHE A 61 -4.75 -0.55 2.77
C PHE A 61 -6.25 -0.36 2.95
N ASN A 62 -6.79 -0.59 4.14
CA ASN A 62 -8.17 -0.22 4.46
C ASN A 62 -8.38 1.30 4.43
N LYS A 63 -7.43 2.09 4.98
CA LYS A 63 -7.49 3.55 4.91
C LYS A 63 -7.40 4.06 3.47
N LEU A 64 -6.50 3.52 2.65
CA LEU A 64 -6.40 3.85 1.24
C LEU A 64 -7.71 3.56 0.49
N ARG A 65 -8.34 2.41 0.73
CA ARG A 65 -9.66 2.10 0.17
C ARG A 65 -10.71 3.14 0.57
N ASN A 66 -10.74 3.54 1.84
CA ASN A 66 -11.68 4.55 2.32
C ASN A 66 -11.45 5.92 1.66
N ILE A 67 -10.20 6.34 1.47
CA ILE A 67 -9.85 7.59 0.77
C ILE A 67 -10.28 7.51 -0.70
N LEU A 68 -10.00 6.40 -1.39
CA LEU A 68 -10.37 6.21 -2.79
C LEU A 68 -11.90 6.23 -2.99
N ARG A 69 -12.66 5.64 -2.07
CA ARG A 69 -14.13 5.62 -2.13
C ARG A 69 -14.75 7.00 -1.99
N GLN A 70 -14.05 7.96 -1.39
CA GLN A 70 -14.49 9.36 -1.37
C GLN A 70 -14.35 10.04 -2.74
N GLN A 71 -13.67 9.39 -3.70
CA GLN A 71 -13.44 9.87 -5.06
C GLN A 71 -14.09 8.94 -6.11
N ASP A 72 -15.03 8.08 -5.69
CA ASP A 72 -15.67 7.05 -6.51
C ASP A 72 -14.69 6.04 -7.13
N LEU A 73 -13.62 5.70 -6.38
CA LEU A 73 -12.60 4.72 -6.75
C LEU A 73 -12.50 3.59 -5.71
N ASP A 74 -11.83 2.49 -6.04
CA ASP A 74 -11.39 1.43 -5.10
C ASP A 74 -9.92 1.04 -5.38
N LEU A 75 -9.37 0.10 -4.63
CA LEU A 75 -7.95 -0.28 -4.69
C LEU A 75 -7.51 -0.73 -6.09
N GLY A 76 -8.41 -1.28 -6.92
CA GLY A 76 -8.10 -1.68 -8.30
C GLY A 76 -7.73 -0.53 -9.23
N ASP A 77 -8.11 0.69 -8.87
CA ASP A 77 -7.79 1.90 -9.62
C ASP A 77 -6.37 2.39 -9.32
N ILE A 78 -5.71 1.84 -8.29
CA ILE A 78 -4.31 2.15 -7.99
C ILE A 78 -3.43 1.62 -9.12
N VAL A 79 -2.66 2.52 -9.73
CA VAL A 79 -1.70 2.23 -10.79
C VAL A 79 -0.27 2.15 -10.26
N GLN A 80 0.03 2.86 -9.17
CA GLN A 80 1.35 2.86 -8.53
C GLN A 80 1.25 2.93 -7.00
N LEU A 81 2.11 2.17 -6.33
CA LEU A 81 2.36 2.25 -4.89
C LEU A 81 3.84 2.52 -4.61
N ARG A 82 4.10 3.39 -3.64
CA ARG A 82 5.39 3.51 -2.96
C ARG A 82 5.20 3.15 -1.50
N VAL A 83 5.91 2.11 -1.06
CA VAL A 83 5.83 1.58 0.31
C VAL A 83 7.14 1.85 1.02
N PHE A 84 7.07 2.60 2.11
CA PHE A 84 8.18 2.94 2.97
C PHE A 84 8.07 2.11 4.24
N LEU A 85 9.10 1.30 4.53
CA LEU A 85 9.13 0.42 5.70
C LEU A 85 10.21 0.87 6.68
N VAL A 86 9.94 0.75 7.98
CA VAL A 86 10.94 0.90 9.05
C VAL A 86 11.26 -0.47 9.59
N GLY A 87 12.54 -0.71 9.88
CA GLY A 87 12.95 -1.95 10.53
C GLY A 87 12.58 -1.95 12.01
N ALA A 88 12.15 -3.09 12.52
CA ALA A 88 11.71 -3.26 13.90
C ALA A 88 12.73 -4.10 14.69
N GLU A 89 12.57 -4.18 16.02
CA GLU A 89 13.48 -4.96 16.87
C GLU A 89 13.40 -6.46 16.51
N GLU A 90 12.19 -6.96 16.27
CA GLU A 90 11.91 -8.34 15.86
C GLU A 90 12.56 -8.74 14.54
N THR A 91 12.88 -7.75 13.69
CA THR A 91 13.57 -7.95 12.40
C THR A 91 15.03 -7.50 12.42
N GLY A 92 15.59 -7.22 13.60
CA GLY A 92 16.98 -6.76 13.75
C GLY A 92 17.25 -5.44 13.04
N GLY A 93 16.26 -4.54 13.00
CA GLY A 93 16.34 -3.25 12.34
C GLY A 93 16.26 -3.32 10.80
N LYS A 94 15.80 -4.43 10.24
CA LYS A 94 15.57 -4.59 8.79
C LYS A 94 14.10 -4.49 8.44
N LEU A 95 13.78 -4.03 7.23
CA LEU A 95 12.41 -4.04 6.74
C LEU A 95 11.82 -5.45 6.82
N ASP A 96 10.53 -5.54 7.15
CA ASP A 96 9.79 -6.80 7.17
C ASP A 96 9.01 -6.98 5.86
N PHE A 97 9.67 -7.57 4.87
CA PHE A 97 9.03 -7.81 3.58
C PHE A 97 7.94 -8.88 3.66
N ALA A 98 8.09 -9.85 4.58
CA ALA A 98 7.13 -10.94 4.75
C ALA A 98 5.82 -10.40 5.34
N GLY A 99 5.90 -9.56 6.38
CA GLY A 99 4.75 -8.89 6.97
C GLY A 99 4.05 -7.95 5.98
N LEU A 100 4.81 -7.16 5.20
CA LEU A 100 4.22 -6.38 4.10
C LEU A 100 3.47 -7.29 3.12
N GLN A 101 4.09 -8.42 2.73
CA GLN A 101 3.50 -9.29 1.73
C GLN A 101 2.22 -9.97 2.21
N ALA A 102 2.19 -10.42 3.47
CA ALA A 102 1.03 -11.02 4.12
C ALA A 102 -0.15 -10.04 4.21
N GLY A 103 0.11 -8.78 4.56
CA GLY A 103 -0.93 -7.74 4.57
C GLY A 103 -1.39 -7.35 3.16
N TYR A 104 -0.45 -7.23 2.21
CA TYR A 104 -0.73 -6.78 0.84
C TYR A 104 -1.58 -7.76 0.02
N THR A 105 -1.31 -9.07 0.08
CA THR A 105 -2.02 -10.08 -0.72
C THR A 105 -3.49 -10.25 -0.35
N GLN A 106 -3.94 -9.65 0.75
CA GLN A 106 -5.36 -9.60 1.12
C GLN A 106 -6.16 -8.62 0.24
N PHE A 107 -5.48 -7.71 -0.48
CA PHE A 107 -6.11 -6.59 -1.18
C PHE A 107 -5.87 -6.57 -2.70
N PHE A 108 -4.74 -7.11 -3.16
CA PHE A 108 -4.33 -7.05 -4.56
C PHE A 108 -4.01 -8.42 -5.11
N GLY A 109 -4.45 -8.67 -6.35
CA GLY A 109 -4.27 -9.97 -7.00
C GLY A 109 -5.17 -11.07 -6.40
N THR A 110 -6.23 -10.70 -5.70
CA THR A 110 -7.25 -11.64 -5.20
C THR A 110 -8.28 -11.95 -6.29
N PRO A 111 -9.11 -12.99 -6.12
CA PRO A 111 -10.23 -13.23 -7.04
C PRO A 111 -11.20 -12.03 -7.14
N GLU A 112 -11.44 -11.34 -6.03
CA GLU A 112 -12.35 -10.19 -5.95
C GLU A 112 -11.72 -8.89 -6.49
N GLN A 113 -10.40 -8.75 -6.37
CA GLN A 113 -9.63 -7.63 -6.87
C GLN A 113 -8.33 -8.12 -7.55
N PRO A 114 -8.42 -8.52 -8.83
CA PRO A 114 -7.28 -9.11 -9.54
C PRO A 114 -6.27 -8.07 -10.02
N LEU A 115 -6.61 -6.78 -10.00
CA LEU A 115 -5.75 -5.72 -10.54
C LEU A 115 -4.58 -5.43 -9.59
N LYS A 116 -3.37 -5.38 -10.16
CA LYS A 116 -2.10 -5.22 -9.42
C LYS A 116 -1.42 -3.90 -9.81
N PRO A 117 -1.05 -3.01 -8.87
CA PRO A 117 -0.27 -1.81 -9.19
C PRO A 117 1.21 -2.13 -9.49
N ALA A 118 1.90 -1.20 -10.14
CA ALA A 118 3.35 -1.14 -10.04
C ALA A 118 3.72 -0.77 -8.59
N ARG A 119 4.74 -1.39 -8.01
CA ARG A 119 5.09 -1.18 -6.59
C ARG A 119 6.58 -1.06 -6.38
N THR A 120 6.98 -0.07 -5.59
CA THR A 120 8.31 0.01 -4.96
C THR A 120 8.14 -0.19 -3.46
N ALA A 121 8.99 -1.02 -2.84
CA ALA A 121 9.08 -1.17 -1.40
C ALA A 121 10.54 -0.98 -0.97
N LEU A 122 10.78 -0.10 0.01
CA LEU A 122 12.13 0.23 0.47
C LEU A 122 12.16 0.51 1.97
N GLN A 123 13.33 0.29 2.59
CA GLN A 123 13.55 0.67 3.98
C GLN A 123 13.92 2.14 4.10
N VAL A 124 13.29 2.83 5.04
CA VAL A 124 13.65 4.18 5.50
C VAL A 124 14.13 4.14 6.94
N VAL A 125 14.81 5.20 7.38
CA VAL A 125 15.35 5.29 8.76
C VAL A 125 14.26 5.52 9.81
N ALA A 126 13.18 6.23 9.43
CA ALA A 126 12.06 6.55 10.31
C ALA A 126 10.86 7.04 9.49
N LEU A 127 9.68 7.02 10.11
CA LEU A 127 8.43 7.63 9.65
C LEU A 127 8.03 8.78 10.59
N PRO A 128 7.17 9.72 10.17
CA PRO A 128 6.78 10.85 11.02
C PRO A 128 5.92 10.44 12.22
N LEU A 129 5.31 9.24 12.20
CA LEU A 129 4.55 8.68 13.31
C LEU A 129 5.40 7.67 14.08
N PRO A 130 5.78 7.95 15.33
CA PRO A 130 6.49 6.98 16.18
C PRO A 130 5.68 5.68 16.32
N GLY A 131 6.35 4.54 16.22
CA GLY A 131 5.72 3.21 16.28
C GLY A 131 5.15 2.70 14.94
N ALA A 132 5.00 3.56 13.93
CA ALA A 132 4.68 3.12 12.58
C ALA A 132 5.88 2.42 11.93
N LEU A 133 5.59 1.28 11.31
CA LEU A 133 6.51 0.43 10.55
C LEU A 133 6.28 0.54 9.05
N ILE A 134 5.17 1.15 8.61
CA ILE A 134 4.81 1.30 7.21
C ILE A 134 4.13 2.65 6.93
N GLU A 135 4.50 3.28 5.82
CA GLU A 135 3.76 4.36 5.18
C GLU A 135 3.61 4.05 3.70
N VAL A 136 2.42 4.31 3.13
CA VAL A 136 2.13 4.02 1.72
C VAL A 136 1.60 5.26 1.02
N GLU A 137 2.25 5.63 -0.08
CA GLU A 137 1.75 6.61 -1.04
C GLU A 137 1.18 5.87 -2.26
N ALA A 138 0.09 6.39 -2.83
CA ALA A 138 -0.58 5.77 -3.96
C ALA A 138 -0.90 6.78 -5.07
N VAL A 139 -0.83 6.31 -6.32
CA VAL A 139 -1.41 6.99 -7.47
C VAL A 139 -2.50 6.09 -8.04
N ALA A 140 -3.70 6.62 -8.17
CA ALA A 140 -4.82 5.97 -8.84
C ALA A 140 -5.13 6.64 -10.18
N ALA A 141 -5.80 5.92 -11.06
CA ALA A 141 -6.23 6.44 -12.36
C ALA A 141 -7.70 6.10 -12.59
N ARG A 142 -8.50 7.13 -12.86
CA ARG A 142 -9.90 7.02 -13.26
C ARG A 142 -9.98 7.14 -14.78
N GLN A 143 -10.63 6.19 -15.44
CA GLN A 143 -10.97 6.38 -16.85
C GLN A 143 -11.99 7.52 -16.98
N ALA A 144 -11.82 8.37 -17.99
CA ALA A 144 -12.76 9.44 -18.29
C ALA A 144 -14.10 8.91 -18.78
#